data_AF-A0A2V2Q093-F1
#
_entry.id   AF-A0A2V2Q093-F1
#
_cell.length_a   1.000
_cell.length_b   1.000
_cell.length_c   1.000
_cell.angle_alpha   90.00
_cell.angle_beta   90.00
_cell.angle_gamma   90.00
#
_symmetry.space_group_name_H-M   'P 1'
#
loop_
_entity.id
_entity.type
_entity.pdbx_description
1 polymer ?
#
loop_
_entity_poly.entity_id
_entity_poly.type
_entity_poly.pdbx_seq_one_letter_code
_entity_poly.pdbx_strand_id
1 'polypeptide(L)'
;MTEQLDRATGLLREVLGPDLLGACLHGSAVLGGLRPASDLDILAITRRSLDPDRRRALLAGLLEISGLTAGVRPVELTVVVHSAVRPWRYPPTADFLYGEWLRAEFTAGGPPLPAPLPDLAVLLTVARTGGRPLTGQ
;
A
#
# COMPACT_ATOMS: atom_id res chain seq x y z
N MET A 1 -8.22 11.70 9.39
CA MET A 1 -8.02 10.24 9.17
C MET A 1 -8.87 9.75 8.01
N THR A 2 -10.21 9.82 8.11
CA THR A 2 -11.12 9.34 7.05
C THR A 2 -10.83 10.01 5.70
N GLU A 3 -10.69 11.34 5.66
CA GLU A 3 -10.40 12.08 4.43
C GLU A 3 -9.07 11.68 3.75
N GLN A 4 -7.99 11.53 4.52
CA GLN A 4 -6.68 11.11 3.98
C GLN A 4 -6.75 9.68 3.41
N LEU A 5 -7.46 8.79 4.10
CA LEU A 5 -7.66 7.42 3.65
C LEU A 5 -8.58 7.35 2.42
N ASP A 6 -9.59 8.21 2.32
CA ASP A 6 -10.46 8.35 1.15
C ASP A 6 -9.66 8.85 -0.06
N ARG A 7 -8.74 9.81 0.14
CA ARG A 7 -7.80 10.27 -0.89
C ARG A 7 -6.87 9.15 -1.35
N ALA A 8 -6.27 8.39 -0.42
CA ALA A 8 -5.41 7.26 -0.76
C ALA A 8 -6.18 6.16 -1.51
N THR A 9 -7.41 5.87 -1.07
CA THR A 9 -8.29 4.90 -1.72
C THR A 9 -8.72 5.37 -3.11
N GLY A 10 -9.00 6.67 -3.27
CA GLY A 10 -9.30 7.31 -4.55
C GLY A 10 -8.13 7.20 -5.53
N LEU A 11 -6.91 7.53 -5.07
CA LEU A 11 -5.68 7.39 -5.85
C LEU A 11 -5.49 5.95 -6.36
N LEU A 12 -5.68 4.94 -5.49
CA LEU A 12 -5.58 3.54 -5.89
C LEU A 12 -6.59 3.18 -6.98
N ARG A 13 -7.85 3.61 -6.85
CA ARG A 13 -8.89 3.34 -7.85
C ARG A 13 -8.60 4.03 -9.18
N GLU A 14 -8.14 5.27 -9.13
CA GLU A 14 -7.82 6.05 -10.32
C GLU A 14 -6.64 5.45 -11.09
N VAL A 15 -5.53 5.18 -10.40
CA VAL A 15 -4.28 4.76 -11.04
C VAL A 15 -4.32 3.29 -11.46
N LEU A 16 -4.90 2.41 -10.64
CA LEU A 16 -4.90 0.97 -10.89
C LEU A 16 -6.16 0.51 -11.64
N GLY A 17 -7.25 1.26 -11.56
CA GLY A 17 -8.50 1.02 -12.29
C GLY A 17 -8.98 -0.42 -12.16
N PRO A 18 -9.29 -1.10 -13.29
CA PRO A 18 -9.82 -2.46 -13.27
C PRO A 18 -8.80 -3.52 -12.82
N ASP A 19 -7.51 -3.20 -12.77
CA ASP A 19 -6.49 -4.12 -12.28
C ASP A 19 -6.42 -4.18 -10.75
N LEU A 20 -7.05 -3.25 -10.03
CA LEU A 20 -7.23 -3.33 -8.58
C LEU A 20 -8.31 -4.38 -8.25
N LEU A 21 -7.90 -5.50 -7.63
CA LEU A 21 -8.82 -6.55 -7.21
C LEU A 21 -9.45 -6.24 -5.85
N GLY A 22 -8.67 -5.59 -4.97
CA GLY A 22 -9.13 -5.15 -3.66
C GLY A 22 -8.04 -4.42 -2.92
N ALA A 23 -8.44 -3.66 -1.90
CA ALA A 23 -7.53 -3.01 -0.98
C ALA A 23 -8.11 -3.04 0.43
N CYS A 24 -7.27 -3.24 1.42
CA CYS A 24 -7.66 -3.18 2.82
C CYS A 24 -6.67 -2.36 3.64
N LEU A 25 -7.22 -1.72 4.68
CA LEU A 25 -6.44 -1.16 5.77
C LEU A 25 -6.11 -2.29 6.75
N HIS A 26 -4.89 -2.34 7.26
CA HIS A 26 -4.47 -3.30 8.27
C HIS A 26 -3.67 -2.63 9.39
N GLY A 27 -2.97 -3.44 10.19
CA GLY A 27 -2.05 -2.95 11.21
C GLY A 27 -2.73 -2.19 12.34
N SER A 28 -2.02 -1.20 12.88
CA SER A 28 -2.41 -0.53 14.13
C SER A 28 -3.75 0.20 14.03
N ALA A 29 -4.14 0.60 12.82
CA ALA A 29 -5.40 1.28 12.54
C ALA A 29 -6.64 0.38 12.68
N VAL A 30 -6.50 -0.93 12.57
CA VAL A 30 -7.63 -1.88 12.69
C VAL A 30 -7.56 -2.69 13.98
N LEU A 31 -6.37 -2.86 14.58
CA LEU A 31 -6.18 -3.58 15.83
C LEU A 31 -6.49 -2.75 17.10
N GLY A 32 -7.16 -1.60 16.97
CA GLY A 32 -7.59 -0.77 18.10
C GLY A 32 -6.47 0.02 18.80
N GLY A 33 -5.30 0.12 18.18
CA GLY A 33 -4.09 0.72 18.77
C GLY A 33 -3.60 1.97 18.05
N LEU A 34 -4.46 2.68 17.31
CA LEU A 34 -4.07 3.85 16.53
C LEU A 34 -3.58 4.98 17.44
N ARG A 35 -2.26 5.13 17.53
CA ARG A 35 -1.61 6.23 18.26
C ARG A 35 -1.54 7.46 17.37
N PRO A 36 -1.33 8.67 17.91
CA PRO A 36 -1.14 9.88 17.10
C PRO A 36 -0.06 9.74 16.00
N ALA A 37 0.97 8.94 16.25
CA ALA A 37 2.07 8.68 15.32
C ALA A 37 1.91 7.38 14.49
N SER A 38 0.77 6.70 14.55
CA SER A 38 0.52 5.49 13.76
C SER A 38 0.34 5.79 12.27
N ASP A 39 0.89 4.90 11.46
CA ASP A 39 0.80 4.89 10.01
C ASP A 39 -0.59 4.41 9.53
N LEU A 40 -0.92 4.74 8.29
CA LEU A 40 -2.05 4.17 7.55
C LEU A 40 -1.52 3.02 6.69
N ASP A 41 -1.62 1.81 7.22
CA ASP A 41 -1.11 0.60 6.58
C ASP A 41 -2.12 0.06 5.55
N ILE A 42 -1.82 0.16 4.26
CA ILE A 42 -2.68 -0.24 3.16
C ILE A 42 -2.04 -1.40 2.39
N LEU A 43 -2.78 -2.49 2.26
CA LEU A 43 -2.46 -3.59 1.35
C LEU A 43 -3.39 -3.53 0.14
N ALA A 44 -2.83 -3.47 -1.06
CA ALA A 44 -3.57 -3.54 -2.32
C ALA A 44 -3.18 -4.81 -3.10
N ILE A 45 -4.18 -5.49 -3.66
CA ILE A 45 -3.98 -6.66 -4.51
C ILE A 45 -4.35 -6.30 -5.94
N THR A 46 -3.43 -6.54 -6.87
CA THR A 46 -3.65 -6.28 -8.29
C THR A 46 -3.67 -7.56 -9.13
N ARG A 47 -4.32 -7.51 -10.29
CA ARG A 47 -4.32 -8.61 -11.26
C ARG A 47 -2.96 -8.78 -11.94
N ARG A 48 -2.23 -7.68 -12.15
CA ARG A 48 -1.01 -7.59 -12.94
C ARG A 48 -0.02 -6.63 -12.27
N SER A 49 1.26 -6.78 -12.58
CA SER A 49 2.30 -5.85 -12.14
C SER A 49 2.04 -4.46 -12.70
N LEU A 50 2.37 -3.43 -11.91
CA LEU A 50 2.25 -2.05 -12.33
C LEU A 50 3.28 -1.73 -13.42
N ASP A 51 2.81 -1.11 -14.50
CA ASP A 51 3.68 -0.51 -15.51
C ASP A 51 4.38 0.76 -14.96
N PRO A 52 5.43 1.26 -15.65
CA PRO A 52 6.18 2.42 -15.18
C PRO A 52 5.34 3.70 -14.97
N ASP A 53 4.27 3.90 -15.74
CA ASP A 53 3.47 5.12 -15.65
C ASP A 53 2.56 5.08 -14.43
N ARG A 54 1.92 3.93 -14.16
CA ARG A 54 1.15 3.70 -12.93
C ARG A 54 2.03 3.79 -11.69
N ARG A 55 3.26 3.28 -11.73
CA ARG A 55 4.23 3.42 -10.64
C ARG A 55 4.54 4.87 -10.32
N ARG A 56 4.80 5.69 -11.35
CA ARG A 56 5.07 7.13 -11.18
C ARG A 56 3.85 7.87 -10.67
N ALA A 57 2.66 7.58 -11.20
CA ALA A 57 1.41 8.20 -10.77
C ALA A 57 1.08 7.87 -9.30
N LEU A 58 1.24 6.61 -8.89
CA LEU A 58 1.10 6.23 -7.48
C LEU A 58 2.10 6.95 -6.59
N LEU A 59 3.39 6.95 -6.96
CA LEU A 59 4.41 7.63 -6.16
C LEU A 59 4.09 9.12 -6.01
N ALA A 60 3.77 9.81 -7.11
CA ALA A 60 3.44 11.23 -7.09
C ALA A 60 2.26 11.52 -6.15
N GLY A 61 1.16 10.78 -6.28
CA GLY A 61 0.00 10.97 -5.40
C GLY A 61 0.29 10.63 -3.94
N LEU A 62 1.09 9.59 -3.66
CA LEU A 62 1.46 9.22 -2.30
C LEU A 62 2.34 10.29 -1.64
N LEU A 63 3.28 10.90 -2.38
CA LEU A 63 4.09 12.02 -1.88
C LEU A 63 3.21 13.22 -1.48
N GLU A 64 2.07 13.43 -2.12
CA GLU A 64 1.13 14.51 -1.75
C GLU A 64 0.21 14.16 -0.57
N ILE A 65 -0.14 12.88 -0.43
CA ILE A 65 -1.11 12.40 0.58
C ILE A 65 -0.43 12.05 1.90
N SER A 66 0.80 11.57 1.86
CA SER A 66 1.54 11.04 3.01
C SER A 66 2.54 12.06 3.56
N GLY A 67 2.72 12.04 4.89
CA GLY A 67 3.71 12.90 5.55
C GLY A 67 3.77 12.74 7.06
N LEU A 68 4.79 13.36 7.67
CA LEU A 68 5.07 13.33 9.12
C LEU A 68 4.61 14.61 9.86
N THR A 69 3.77 15.43 9.22
CA THR A 69 3.36 16.75 9.74
C THR A 69 2.08 16.68 10.57
N ALA A 70 1.82 17.70 11.37
CA ALA A 70 0.60 17.78 12.18
C ALA A 70 -0.66 17.73 11.29
N GLY A 71 -1.51 16.73 11.51
CA GLY A 71 -2.77 16.55 10.76
C GLY A 71 -2.68 15.57 9.59
N VAL A 72 -1.46 15.16 9.19
CA VAL A 72 -1.21 14.15 8.15
C VAL A 72 -0.53 12.95 8.78
N ARG A 73 -0.94 11.73 8.41
CA ARG A 73 -0.29 10.50 8.86
C ARG A 73 0.64 9.95 7.79
N PRO A 74 1.68 9.20 8.17
CA PRO A 74 2.44 8.40 7.21
C PRO A 74 1.51 7.39 6.55
N VAL A 75 1.65 7.17 5.25
CA VAL A 75 0.99 6.08 4.53
C VAL A 75 2.04 5.03 4.23
N GLU A 76 1.76 3.78 4.60
CA GLU A 76 2.49 2.63 4.09
C GLU A 76 1.59 1.93 3.06
N LEU A 77 2.06 1.82 1.81
CA LEU A 77 1.35 1.09 0.76
C LEU A 77 2.19 -0.09 0.31
N THR A 78 1.65 -1.30 0.46
CA THR A 78 2.16 -2.50 -0.19
C THR A 78 1.20 -2.96 -1.28
N VAL A 79 1.68 -3.06 -2.52
CA VAL A 79 0.94 -3.63 -3.64
C VAL A 79 1.49 -5.01 -3.98
N VAL A 80 0.60 -5.99 -4.18
CA VAL A 80 0.96 -7.36 -4.50
C VAL A 80 0.17 -7.85 -5.71
N VAL A 81 0.85 -8.48 -6.66
CA VAL A 81 0.17 -9.16 -7.76
C VAL A 81 -0.43 -10.46 -7.24
N HIS A 82 -1.73 -10.68 -7.48
CA HIS A 82 -2.46 -11.85 -6.98
C HIS A 82 -1.78 -13.18 -7.33
N SER A 83 -1.28 -13.32 -8.57
CA SER A 83 -0.58 -14.53 -9.01
C SER A 83 0.79 -14.74 -8.36
N ALA A 84 1.40 -13.70 -7.76
CA ALA A 84 2.66 -13.83 -7.02
C ALA A 84 2.47 -14.50 -5.65
N VAL A 85 1.24 -14.56 -5.14
CA VAL A 85 0.92 -15.15 -3.83
C VAL A 85 -0.12 -16.28 -3.91
N ARG A 86 -0.57 -16.62 -5.12
CA ARG A 86 -1.50 -17.71 -5.42
C ARG A 86 -1.09 -18.44 -6.72
N PRO A 87 -0.59 -19.70 -6.64
CA PRO A 87 -0.27 -20.45 -5.42
C PRO A 87 0.88 -19.78 -4.63
N TRP A 88 0.97 -20.06 -3.32
CA TRP A 88 1.94 -19.43 -2.43
C TRP A 88 3.38 -19.84 -2.76
N ARG A 89 4.31 -18.87 -2.74
CA ARG A 89 5.76 -19.07 -2.88
C ARG A 89 6.52 -18.11 -1.96
N TYR A 90 7.62 -18.58 -1.37
CA TYR A 90 8.46 -17.80 -0.46
C TYR A 90 9.87 -17.59 -1.05
N PRO A 91 10.48 -16.39 -0.90
CA PRO A 91 9.88 -15.18 -0.35
C PRO A 91 8.86 -14.57 -1.33
N PRO A 92 7.74 -14.01 -0.83
CA PRO A 92 6.81 -13.31 -1.70
C PRO A 92 7.44 -12.01 -2.21
N THR A 93 6.93 -11.49 -3.31
CA THR A 93 7.40 -10.23 -3.92
C THR A 93 6.35 -9.14 -3.69
N ALA A 94 6.78 -7.99 -3.16
CA ALA A 94 6.00 -6.77 -3.23
C ALA A 94 6.21 -6.17 -4.61
N ASP A 95 5.11 -5.91 -5.32
CA ASP A 95 5.18 -5.28 -6.64
C ASP A 95 5.50 -3.79 -6.52
N PHE A 96 5.02 -3.15 -5.46
CA PHE A 96 5.29 -1.76 -5.11
C PHE A 96 5.24 -1.64 -3.58
N LEU A 97 6.24 -1.00 -2.98
CA LEU A 97 6.27 -0.72 -1.55
C LEU A 97 6.62 0.75 -1.34
N TYR A 98 5.73 1.48 -0.68
CA TYR A 98 5.95 2.86 -0.27
C TYR A 98 5.83 3.00 1.23
N GLY A 99 6.72 3.80 1.80
CA GLY A 99 6.66 4.28 3.16
C GLY A 99 7.53 5.51 3.33
N GLU A 100 7.21 6.35 4.31
CA GLU A 100 7.90 7.64 4.52
C GLU A 100 9.42 7.49 4.75
N TRP A 101 9.87 6.34 5.27
CA TRP A 101 11.30 6.08 5.50
C TRP A 101 12.12 5.99 4.19
N LEU A 102 11.49 5.76 3.03
CA LEU A 102 12.15 5.75 1.71
C LEU A 102 11.84 6.99 0.89
N ARG A 103 11.15 7.99 1.45
CA ARG A 103 10.68 9.18 0.71
C ARG A 103 11.81 9.88 -0.05
N ALA A 104 12.97 10.06 0.57
CA ALA A 104 14.11 10.73 -0.05
C ALA A 104 14.64 9.94 -1.26
N GLU A 105 14.72 8.62 -1.13
CA GLU A 105 15.14 7.71 -2.20
C GLU A 105 14.17 7.77 -3.38
N PHE A 106 12.86 7.72 -3.12
CA PHE A 106 11.87 7.80 -4.20
C PHE A 106 11.80 9.17 -4.85
N THR A 107 12.02 10.24 -4.10
CA THR A 107 12.07 11.61 -4.64
C THR A 107 13.25 11.78 -5.61
N ALA A 108 14.39 11.14 -5.32
CA ALA A 108 15.59 11.23 -6.14
C ALA A 108 15.64 10.19 -7.28
N GLY A 109 15.18 8.97 -7.01
CA GLY A 109 15.37 7.79 -7.87
C GLY A 109 14.12 7.31 -8.59
N GLY A 110 12.94 7.88 -8.29
CA GLY A 110 11.67 7.46 -8.88
C GLY A 110 11.00 6.30 -8.12
N PRO A 111 9.97 5.68 -8.72
CA PRO A 111 9.12 4.74 -7.98
C PRO A 111 9.81 3.40 -7.69
N PRO A 112 9.39 2.71 -6.61
CA PRO A 112 9.90 1.39 -6.27
C PRO A 112 9.64 0.39 -7.41
N LEU A 113 10.58 -0.55 -7.54
CA LEU A 113 10.48 -1.71 -8.43
C LEU A 113 10.08 -2.95 -7.61
N PRO A 114 9.60 -4.02 -8.27
CA PRO A 114 9.27 -5.26 -7.57
C PRO A 114 10.48 -5.84 -6.83
N ALA A 115 10.30 -6.21 -5.57
CA ALA A 115 11.37 -6.75 -4.73
C ALA A 115 10.84 -7.82 -3.76
N PRO A 116 11.67 -8.82 -3.39
CA PRO A 116 11.32 -9.76 -2.32
C PRO A 116 11.01 -9.03 -1.02
N LEU A 117 9.87 -9.36 -0.39
CA LEU A 117 9.45 -8.81 0.89
C LEU A 117 9.03 -9.96 1.82
N PRO A 118 9.98 -10.60 2.55
CA PRO A 118 9.68 -11.72 3.44
C PRO A 118 8.50 -11.47 4.40
N ASP A 119 8.41 -10.25 4.94
CA ASP A 119 7.38 -9.84 5.91
C ASP A 119 5.97 -9.81 5.33
N LEU A 120 5.82 -9.79 4.01
CA LEU A 120 4.53 -9.84 3.34
C LEU A 120 3.73 -11.11 3.69
N ALA A 121 4.41 -12.21 4.05
CA ALA A 121 3.74 -13.41 4.57
C ALA A 121 2.95 -13.13 5.86
N VAL A 122 3.52 -12.32 6.75
CA VAL A 122 2.88 -11.88 7.99
C VAL A 122 1.80 -10.85 7.68
N LEU A 123 2.10 -9.86 6.85
CA LEU A 123 1.14 -8.81 6.47
C LEU A 123 -0.14 -9.39 5.84
N LEU A 124 -0.01 -10.36 4.92
CA LEU A 124 -1.16 -11.04 4.32
C LEU A 124 -2.00 -11.80 5.34
N THR A 125 -1.34 -12.41 6.33
CA THR A 125 -2.03 -13.09 7.43
C THR A 125 -2.83 -12.09 8.25
N VAL A 126 -2.19 -11.00 8.70
CA VAL A 126 -2.83 -9.93 9.49
C VAL A 126 -4.01 -9.30 8.74
N ALA A 127 -3.80 -8.94 7.47
CA ALA A 127 -4.82 -8.38 6.61
C ALA A 127 -6.01 -9.33 6.41
N ARG A 128 -5.77 -10.63 6.29
CA ARG A 128 -6.84 -11.64 6.17
C ARG A 128 -7.61 -11.85 7.48
N THR A 129 -6.95 -11.80 8.63
CA THR A 129 -7.58 -12.06 9.93
C THR A 129 -8.33 -10.87 10.50
N GLY A 130 -7.94 -9.65 10.14
CA GLY A 130 -8.48 -8.44 10.74
C GLY A 130 -8.30 -7.17 9.92
N GLY A 131 -8.08 -7.26 8.61
CA GLY A 131 -8.06 -6.10 7.74
C GLY A 131 -9.46 -5.50 7.55
N ARG A 132 -9.55 -4.18 7.40
CA ARG A 132 -10.78 -3.48 7.06
C ARG A 132 -10.81 -3.21 5.55
N PRO A 133 -11.81 -3.71 4.80
CA PRO A 133 -11.87 -3.50 3.37
C PRO A 133 -12.06 -2.01 3.05
N LEU A 134 -11.30 -1.51 2.06
CA LEU A 134 -11.40 -0.17 1.48
C LEU A 134 -12.06 -0.24 0.10
N THR A 135 -11.70 -1.28 -0.66
CA THR A 135 -12.25 -1.59 -2.00
C THR A 135 -12.27 -3.10 -2.22
N GLY A 136 -13.13 -3.58 -3.12
CA GLY A 136 -13.29 -5.01 -3.37
C GLY A 136 -14.07 -5.73 -2.28
N GLN A 137 -14.29 -7.03 -2.47
CA GLN A 137 -14.84 -7.96 -1.48
C GLN A 137 -13.70 -8.79 -0.89
#